data_AF-A0AAW7X551-F1
#
_entry.id   AF-A0AAW7X551-F1
#
_cell.length_a   1.000
_cell.length_b   1.000
_cell.length_c   1.000
_cell.angle_alpha   90.00
_cell.angle_beta   90.00
_cell.angle_gamma   90.00
#
_symmetry.space_group_name_H-M   'P 1'
#
loop_
_entity.id
_entity.type
_entity.pdbx_description
1 polymer ?
#
loop_
_entity_poly.entity_id
_entity_poly.type
_entity_poly.pdbx_seq_one_letter_code
_entity_poly.pdbx_strand_id
1 'polypeptide(L)'
;MLLKIPNVLSKEQVEYAKSKLLDADWADGNITAGYQSAKAKNNLQLPESSPIAIELGDIVLTALAQNNMFMSAALPLKIFPPLFNCYQGGRSFGVHVDNAIRQVPGTPVKVRTDISMTLFLSEPDEYEGGELVIEDTYGSQSVKLAAGDMVLYPATSLHSVTPVTKGRRLASFFWLQSMVSSDEKRTLLFDMDMAIQSLRAQVDDSPEIVQLTGVYHNLLRQWAQT
;
A
#
# COMPACT_ATOMS: atom_id res chain seq x y z
N MET A 1 -10.15 -1.05 7.11
CA MET A 1 -10.55 -0.08 6.07
C MET A 1 -9.82 -0.42 4.79
N LEU A 2 -10.55 -0.59 3.69
CA LEU A 2 -10.00 -0.61 2.33
C LEU A 2 -10.15 0.80 1.74
N LEU A 3 -9.03 1.45 1.41
CA LEU A 3 -9.00 2.85 0.98
C LEU A 3 -8.21 3.02 -0.30
N LYS A 4 -8.74 3.80 -1.25
CA LYS A 4 -8.02 4.22 -2.46
C LYS A 4 -7.42 5.60 -2.22
N ILE A 5 -6.14 5.76 -2.52
CA ILE A 5 -5.43 7.05 -2.47
C ILE A 5 -5.03 7.40 -3.90
N PRO A 6 -5.70 8.38 -4.52
CA PRO A 6 -5.39 8.76 -5.89
C PRO A 6 -4.10 9.57 -5.97
N ASN A 7 -3.42 9.49 -7.10
CA ASN A 7 -2.25 10.33 -7.44
C ASN A 7 -1.17 10.35 -6.36
N VAL A 8 -0.82 9.19 -5.80
CA VAL A 8 0.34 9.07 -4.91
C VAL A 8 1.61 9.43 -5.68
N LEU A 9 1.76 8.89 -6.89
CA LEU A 9 2.79 9.34 -7.83
C LEU A 9 2.16 10.18 -8.94
N SER A 10 2.88 11.23 -9.36
CA SER A 10 2.55 11.97 -10.57
C SER A 10 2.71 11.10 -11.81
N LYS A 11 2.12 11.50 -12.94
CA LYS A 11 2.27 10.76 -14.20
C LYS A 11 3.72 10.74 -14.68
N GLU A 12 4.50 11.79 -14.44
CA GLU A 12 5.93 11.81 -14.75
C GLU A 12 6.73 10.82 -13.89
N GLN A 13 6.42 10.74 -12.59
CA GLN A 13 7.04 9.77 -11.69
C GLN A 13 6.68 8.33 -12.06
N VAL A 14 5.42 8.08 -12.44
CA VAL A 14 4.96 6.79 -12.95
C VAL A 14 5.72 6.40 -14.21
N GLU A 15 5.83 7.31 -15.18
CA GLU A 15 6.53 7.03 -16.43
C GLU A 15 8.02 6.74 -16.21
N TYR A 16 8.67 7.52 -15.33
CA TYR A 16 10.05 7.27 -14.92
C TYR A 16 10.22 5.89 -14.26
N ALA A 17 9.32 5.54 -13.33
CA ALA A 17 9.36 4.24 -12.68
C ALA A 17 9.15 3.11 -13.70
N LYS A 18 8.18 3.25 -14.61
CA LYS A 18 7.92 2.27 -15.68
C LYS A 18 9.14 2.09 -16.57
N SER A 19 9.78 3.17 -17.03
CA SER A 19 10.95 3.07 -17.91
C SER A 19 12.09 2.29 -17.25
N LYS A 20 12.34 2.49 -15.95
CA LYS A 20 13.33 1.73 -15.18
C LYS A 20 12.95 0.27 -15.00
N LEU A 21 11.67 0.00 -14.73
CA LEU A 21 11.17 -1.35 -14.46
C LEU A 21 11.08 -2.22 -15.72
N LEU A 22 10.91 -1.63 -16.91
CA LEU A 22 10.87 -2.36 -18.18
C LEU A 22 12.22 -2.98 -18.54
N ASP A 23 13.32 -2.31 -18.18
CA ASP A 23 14.70 -2.74 -18.46
C ASP A 23 15.35 -3.50 -17.28
N ALA A 24 14.62 -3.71 -16.18
CA ALA A 24 15.19 -4.28 -14.96
C ALA A 24 15.33 -5.81 -15.01
N ASP A 25 16.30 -6.33 -14.26
CA ASP A 25 16.53 -7.76 -14.11
C ASP A 25 15.52 -8.39 -13.14
N TRP A 26 14.42 -8.91 -13.70
CA TRP A 26 13.37 -9.59 -12.95
C TRP A 26 13.79 -11.00 -12.53
N ALA A 27 13.57 -11.33 -11.26
CA ALA A 27 13.73 -12.66 -10.70
C ALA A 27 12.36 -13.34 -10.45
N ASP A 28 12.37 -14.65 -10.18
CA ASP A 28 11.18 -15.37 -9.72
C ASP A 28 10.72 -14.80 -8.37
N GLY A 29 9.44 -14.42 -8.27
CA GLY A 29 8.92 -13.74 -7.07
C GLY A 29 8.77 -14.62 -5.82
N ASN A 30 9.07 -15.92 -5.91
CA ASN A 30 9.19 -16.76 -4.73
C ASN A 30 10.27 -16.29 -3.75
N ILE A 31 11.23 -15.49 -4.18
CA ILE A 31 12.33 -14.97 -3.34
C ILE A 31 11.85 -14.07 -2.18
N THR A 32 10.67 -13.43 -2.26
CA THR A 32 10.18 -12.50 -1.21
C THR A 32 8.93 -13.01 -0.47
N ALA A 33 8.49 -14.23 -0.77
CA ALA A 33 7.26 -14.77 -0.23
C ALA A 33 7.48 -15.44 1.14
N GLY A 34 6.49 -15.32 2.03
CA GLY A 34 6.43 -16.17 3.22
C GLY A 34 6.22 -17.64 2.87
N TYR A 35 6.49 -18.56 3.82
CA TYR A 35 6.41 -20.00 3.57
C TYR A 35 5.08 -20.47 2.95
N GLN A 36 3.94 -19.96 3.43
CA GLN A 36 2.63 -20.29 2.85
C GLN A 36 2.39 -19.60 1.52
N SER A 37 2.67 -18.30 1.42
CA SER A 37 2.40 -17.51 0.23
C SER A 37 3.26 -17.95 -0.96
N ALA A 38 4.48 -18.47 -0.74
CA ALA A 38 5.34 -19.01 -1.78
C ALA A 38 4.70 -20.18 -2.56
N LYS A 39 3.78 -20.93 -1.95
CA LYS A 39 3.11 -22.06 -2.62
C LYS A 39 2.07 -21.62 -3.66
N ALA A 40 1.57 -20.39 -3.54
CA ALA A 40 0.51 -19.84 -4.38
C ALA A 40 1.00 -18.74 -5.34
N LYS A 41 2.29 -18.39 -5.27
CA LYS A 41 2.86 -17.23 -5.96
C LYS A 41 3.51 -17.64 -7.27
N ASN A 42 3.05 -17.03 -8.35
CA ASN A 42 3.68 -17.15 -9.65
C ASN A 42 3.74 -15.76 -10.28
N ASN A 43 4.77 -14.99 -9.95
CA ASN A 43 5.01 -13.65 -10.49
C ASN A 43 6.51 -13.39 -10.66
N LEU A 44 6.85 -12.22 -11.19
CA LEU A 44 8.22 -11.73 -11.26
C LEU A 44 8.43 -10.63 -10.23
N GLN A 45 9.64 -10.51 -9.69
CA GLN A 45 10.00 -9.43 -8.77
C GLN A 45 11.43 -8.95 -8.95
N LEU A 46 11.65 -7.68 -8.62
CA LEU A 46 13.02 -7.20 -8.44
C LEU A 46 13.61 -7.74 -7.13
N PRO A 47 14.88 -8.17 -7.15
CA PRO A 47 15.61 -8.44 -5.91
C PRO A 47 15.60 -7.23 -4.99
N GLU A 48 15.49 -7.45 -3.69
CA GLU A 48 15.43 -6.39 -2.67
C GLU A 48 16.71 -5.54 -2.63
N SER A 49 17.85 -6.10 -3.03
CA SER A 49 19.13 -5.42 -3.16
C SER A 49 19.32 -4.70 -4.50
N SER A 50 18.34 -4.74 -5.41
CA SER A 50 18.42 -4.07 -6.70
C SER A 50 18.54 -2.55 -6.50
N PRO A 51 19.55 -1.89 -7.10
CA PRO A 51 19.66 -0.43 -7.04
C PRO A 51 18.40 0.28 -7.56
N ILE A 52 17.75 -0.29 -8.59
CA ILE A 52 16.49 0.24 -9.13
C ILE A 52 15.36 0.12 -8.10
N ALA A 53 15.27 -1.00 -7.38
CA ALA A 53 14.23 -1.18 -6.36
C ALA A 53 14.41 -0.20 -5.19
N ILE A 54 15.66 0.05 -4.77
CA ILE A 54 15.97 1.03 -3.72
C ILE A 54 15.61 2.44 -4.18
N GLU A 55 16.08 2.84 -5.37
CA GLU A 55 15.81 4.17 -5.95
C GLU A 55 14.31 4.46 -6.08
N LEU A 56 13.56 3.54 -6.71
CA LEU A 56 12.11 3.71 -6.87
C LEU A 56 11.38 3.63 -5.53
N GLY A 57 11.87 2.83 -4.59
CA GLY A 57 11.35 2.78 -3.23
C GLY A 57 11.45 4.13 -2.51
N ASP A 58 12.58 4.81 -2.63
CA ASP A 58 12.79 6.15 -2.04
C ASP A 58 11.84 7.19 -2.64
N ILE A 59 11.57 7.12 -3.95
CA ILE A 59 10.58 7.98 -4.61
C ILE A 59 9.17 7.74 -4.02
N VAL A 60 8.76 6.48 -3.88
CA VAL A 60 7.46 6.12 -3.30
C VAL A 60 7.36 6.61 -1.85
N LEU A 61 8.39 6.38 -1.03
CA LEU A 61 8.40 6.82 0.37
C LEU A 61 8.35 8.34 0.50
N THR A 62 9.07 9.07 -0.36
CA THR A 62 9.04 10.54 -0.39
C THR A 62 7.66 11.06 -0.74
N ALA A 63 7.02 10.49 -1.76
CA ALA A 63 5.67 10.87 -2.17
C ALA A 63 4.63 10.59 -1.05
N LEU A 64 4.73 9.44 -0.39
CA LEU A 64 3.85 9.09 0.72
C LEU A 64 3.99 10.04 1.92
N ALA A 65 5.20 10.46 2.26
CA ALA A 65 5.45 11.38 3.37
C ALA A 65 4.80 12.77 3.16
N GLN A 66 4.49 13.13 1.92
CA GLN A 66 3.84 14.39 1.54
C GLN A 66 2.33 14.25 1.31
N ASN A 67 1.78 13.04 1.35
CA ASN A 67 0.37 12.79 1.06
C ASN A 67 -0.47 12.80 2.36
N ASN A 68 -1.24 13.88 2.56
CA ASN A 68 -2.04 14.06 3.78
C ASN A 68 -3.08 12.95 3.99
N MET A 69 -3.72 12.45 2.92
CA MET A 69 -4.69 11.37 3.01
C MET A 69 -4.03 10.08 3.49
N PHE A 70 -2.83 9.76 2.98
CA PHE A 70 -2.04 8.63 3.46
C PHE A 70 -1.64 8.80 4.92
N MET A 71 -1.11 9.97 5.30
CA MET A 71 -0.67 10.22 6.68
C MET A 71 -1.82 10.07 7.68
N SER A 72 -3.00 10.58 7.33
CA SER A 72 -4.21 10.46 8.14
C SER A 72 -4.75 9.03 8.19
N ALA A 73 -4.83 8.34 7.06
CA ALA A 73 -5.40 6.98 6.98
C ALA A 73 -4.49 5.90 7.58
N ALA A 74 -3.18 6.02 7.38
CA ALA A 74 -2.22 4.97 7.74
C ALA A 74 -1.54 5.20 9.09
N LEU A 75 -1.37 6.46 9.52
CA LEU A 75 -0.64 6.83 10.74
C LEU A 75 0.71 6.08 10.85
N PRO A 76 1.64 6.25 9.89
CA PRO A 76 2.83 5.41 9.76
C PRO A 76 3.75 5.47 10.99
N LEU A 77 4.22 4.32 11.46
CA LEU A 77 5.35 4.20 12.39
C LEU A 77 6.59 3.61 11.71
N LYS A 78 6.44 2.49 11.00
CA LYS A 78 7.51 1.86 10.21
C LYS A 78 6.94 1.36 8.90
N ILE A 79 7.64 1.62 7.81
CA ILE A 79 7.28 1.12 6.48
C ILE A 79 8.30 0.05 6.10
N PHE A 80 7.80 -1.13 5.73
CA PHE A 80 8.63 -2.15 5.09
C PHE A 80 9.03 -1.63 3.69
N PRO A 81 10.31 -1.71 3.28
CA PRO A 81 10.75 -1.13 2.01
C PRO A 81 9.87 -1.53 0.82
N PRO A 82 9.50 -0.58 -0.07
CA PRO A 82 8.71 -0.88 -1.26
C PRO A 82 9.33 -1.99 -2.11
N LEU A 83 8.55 -3.03 -2.40
CA LEU A 83 8.94 -4.11 -3.31
C LEU A 83 8.25 -3.90 -4.66
N PHE A 84 8.82 -4.43 -5.73
CA PHE A 84 8.28 -4.30 -7.08
C PHE A 84 7.97 -5.66 -7.67
N ASN A 85 6.79 -5.79 -8.27
CA ASN A 85 6.35 -7.02 -8.92
C ASN A 85 5.83 -6.78 -10.34
N CYS A 86 5.87 -7.85 -11.14
CA CYS A 86 5.36 -7.90 -12.49
C CYS A 86 4.54 -9.18 -12.68
N TYR A 87 3.31 -9.03 -13.17
CA TYR A 87 2.45 -10.14 -13.60
C TYR A 87 2.23 -10.05 -15.11
N GLN A 88 2.50 -11.15 -15.81
CA GLN A 88 2.34 -11.27 -17.26
C GLN A 88 2.34 -12.74 -17.69
N GLY A 89 1.72 -13.08 -18.82
CA GLY A 89 1.79 -14.42 -19.40
C GLY A 89 1.08 -15.50 -18.56
N GLY A 90 -0.08 -15.18 -18.01
CA GLY A 90 -0.90 -16.06 -17.17
C GLY A 90 -0.47 -16.13 -15.70
N ARG A 91 0.59 -15.40 -15.32
CA ARG A 91 1.08 -15.28 -13.95
C ARG A 91 0.04 -14.66 -13.01
N SER A 92 0.00 -15.15 -11.77
CA SER A 92 -1.02 -14.83 -10.76
C SER A 92 -0.47 -15.01 -9.34
N PHE A 93 -1.26 -14.61 -8.34
CA PHE A 93 -0.98 -14.93 -6.94
C PHE A 93 -2.27 -15.46 -6.31
N GLY A 94 -2.30 -16.74 -5.96
CA GLY A 94 -3.47 -17.35 -5.33
C GLY A 94 -3.80 -16.74 -3.96
N VAL A 95 -4.97 -17.14 -3.43
CA VAL A 95 -5.48 -16.64 -2.15
C VAL A 95 -4.50 -16.91 -1.02
N HIS A 96 -4.15 -15.85 -0.29
CA HIS A 96 -3.27 -15.91 0.87
C HIS A 96 -3.57 -14.77 1.84
N VAL A 97 -2.98 -14.88 3.04
CA VAL A 97 -2.88 -13.80 4.01
C VAL A 97 -1.41 -13.44 4.20
N ASP A 98 -1.13 -12.18 4.53
CA ASP A 98 0.23 -11.74 4.77
C ASP A 98 0.76 -12.22 6.13
N ASN A 99 2.08 -12.41 6.22
CA ASN A 99 2.73 -12.67 7.50
C ASN A 99 2.60 -11.47 8.42
N ALA A 100 2.11 -11.69 9.65
CA ALA A 100 1.89 -10.66 10.66
C ALA A 100 3.16 -9.88 11.05
N ILE A 101 4.34 -10.51 10.97
CA ILE A 101 5.64 -9.90 11.27
C ILE A 101 6.59 -10.14 10.10
N ARG A 102 7.19 -9.06 9.60
CA ARG A 102 8.21 -9.08 8.53
C ARG A 102 9.52 -8.55 9.08
N GLN A 103 10.63 -9.21 8.77
CA GLN A 103 11.98 -8.69 9.08
C GLN A 103 12.49 -7.90 7.87
N VAL A 104 12.96 -6.67 8.10
CA VAL A 104 13.58 -5.86 7.05
C VAL A 104 14.95 -6.47 6.71
N PRO A 105 15.19 -6.82 5.44
CA PRO A 105 16.42 -7.47 4.98
C PRO A 105 17.68 -6.71 5.42
N GLY A 106 18.70 -7.45 5.86
CA GLY A 106 19.98 -6.84 6.27
C GLY A 106 19.93 -6.06 7.59
N THR A 107 18.81 -6.07 8.32
CA THR A 107 18.65 -5.33 9.58
C THR A 107 18.01 -6.20 10.68
N PRO A 108 18.14 -5.82 11.96
CA PRO A 108 17.36 -6.44 13.05
C PRO A 108 15.92 -5.92 13.13
N VAL A 109 15.51 -4.99 12.25
CA VAL A 109 14.20 -4.34 12.32
C VAL A 109 13.10 -5.32 11.93
N LYS A 110 12.07 -5.40 12.78
CA LYS A 110 10.82 -6.10 12.49
C LYS A 110 9.70 -5.08 12.34
N VAL A 111 8.84 -5.32 11.36
CA VAL A 111 7.64 -4.53 11.05
C VAL A 111 6.43 -5.43 11.28
N ARG A 112 5.52 -5.01 12.17
CA ARG A 112 4.19 -5.60 12.28
C ARG A 112 3.36 -5.12 11.09
N THR A 113 2.80 -6.04 10.33
CA THR A 113 2.04 -5.70 9.12
C THR A 113 0.60 -5.37 9.50
N ASP A 114 0.34 -4.10 9.81
CA ASP A 114 -1.03 -3.64 10.10
C ASP A 114 -1.79 -3.37 8.80
N ILE A 115 -1.10 -2.78 7.82
CA ILE A 115 -1.67 -2.37 6.53
C ILE A 115 -0.81 -2.92 5.40
N SER A 116 -1.47 -3.51 4.40
CA SER A 116 -0.88 -3.85 3.10
C SER A 116 -1.22 -2.77 2.08
N MET A 117 -0.26 -2.46 1.22
CA MET A 117 -0.37 -1.41 0.21
C MET A 117 0.02 -1.93 -1.15
N THR A 118 -0.72 -1.50 -2.17
CA THR A 118 -0.37 -1.70 -3.57
C THR A 118 -0.48 -0.38 -4.32
N LEU A 119 0.64 0.11 -4.83
CA LEU A 119 0.74 1.23 -5.75
C LEU A 119 0.77 0.70 -7.19
N PHE A 120 -0.18 1.13 -8.01
CA PHE A 120 -0.30 0.69 -9.40
C PHE A 120 0.67 1.49 -10.27
N LEU A 121 1.45 0.79 -11.10
CA LEU A 121 2.41 1.40 -12.03
C LEU A 121 2.06 1.12 -13.50
N SER A 122 1.05 0.29 -13.77
CA SER A 122 0.46 0.09 -15.10
C SER A 122 -0.96 0.62 -15.13
N GLU A 123 -1.36 1.20 -16.25
CA GLU A 123 -2.74 1.64 -16.45
C GLU A 123 -3.66 0.41 -16.57
N PRO A 124 -4.91 0.49 -16.10
CA PRO A 124 -5.80 -0.67 -16.04
C PRO A 124 -6.18 -1.22 -17.42
N ASP A 125 -6.03 -0.45 -18.50
CA ASP A 125 -6.26 -0.84 -19.88
C ASP A 125 -5.01 -1.42 -20.58
N GLU A 126 -3.82 -1.34 -19.97
CA GLU A 126 -2.58 -1.91 -20.51
C GLU A 126 -2.47 -3.44 -20.32
N TYR A 127 -3.37 -4.05 -19.55
CA TYR A 127 -3.35 -5.49 -19.25
C TYR A 127 -4.75 -6.09 -19.04
N GLU A 128 -4.92 -7.36 -19.40
CA GLU A 128 -6.16 -8.12 -19.16
C GLU A 128 -6.02 -9.02 -17.92
N GLY A 129 -7.02 -9.00 -17.03
CA GLY A 129 -6.97 -9.63 -15.71
C GLY A 129 -6.12 -8.81 -14.71
N GLY A 130 -5.45 -9.48 -13.77
CA GLY A 130 -4.58 -8.85 -12.77
C GLY A 130 -5.31 -8.02 -11.71
N GLU A 131 -6.61 -8.24 -11.52
CA GLU A 131 -7.36 -7.65 -10.42
C GLU A 131 -6.80 -8.14 -9.09
N LEU A 132 -6.57 -7.19 -8.17
CA LEU A 132 -6.32 -7.50 -6.77
C LEU A 132 -7.66 -7.75 -6.10
N VAL A 133 -7.94 -9.01 -5.77
CA VAL A 133 -9.17 -9.43 -5.09
C VAL A 133 -8.90 -9.49 -3.61
N ILE A 134 -9.61 -8.70 -2.81
CA ILE A 134 -9.48 -8.63 -1.35
C ILE A 134 -10.80 -9.10 -0.74
N GLU A 135 -10.75 -10.13 0.09
CA GLU A 135 -11.88 -10.60 0.86
C GLU A 135 -12.03 -9.76 2.14
N ASP A 136 -13.26 -9.32 2.37
CA ASP A 136 -13.71 -8.60 3.54
C ASP A 136 -14.90 -9.34 4.18
N THR A 137 -15.28 -8.93 5.39
CA THR A 137 -16.36 -9.51 6.20
C THR A 137 -17.68 -9.65 5.42
N TYR A 138 -17.93 -8.77 4.46
CA TYR A 138 -19.19 -8.71 3.70
C TYR A 138 -19.06 -9.12 2.23
N GLY A 139 -17.92 -9.67 1.82
CA GLY A 139 -17.68 -10.15 0.46
C GLY A 139 -16.32 -9.75 -0.10
N SER A 140 -16.13 -9.93 -1.40
CA SER A 140 -14.86 -9.65 -2.07
C SER A 140 -14.91 -8.34 -2.86
N GLN A 141 -13.84 -7.56 -2.79
CA GLN A 141 -13.63 -6.35 -3.59
C GLN A 141 -12.54 -6.62 -4.63
N SER A 142 -12.83 -6.32 -5.89
CA SER A 142 -11.84 -6.40 -6.98
C SER A 142 -11.28 -5.01 -7.28
N VAL A 143 -9.95 -4.86 -7.22
CA VAL A 143 -9.26 -3.58 -7.33
C VAL A 143 -8.30 -3.58 -8.51
N LYS A 144 -8.49 -2.60 -9.40
CA LYS A 144 -7.63 -2.28 -10.54
C LYS A 144 -7.66 -0.75 -10.72
N LEU A 145 -6.60 -0.06 -10.32
CA LEU A 145 -6.57 1.41 -10.28
C LEU A 145 -5.71 2.00 -11.41
N ALA A 146 -5.85 3.31 -11.62
CA ALA A 146 -5.00 4.06 -12.54
C ALA A 146 -3.53 4.03 -12.08
N ALA A 147 -2.60 4.13 -13.02
CA ALA A 147 -1.19 4.19 -12.67
C ALA A 147 -0.89 5.46 -11.86
N GLY A 148 -0.22 5.30 -10.73
CA GLY A 148 0.03 6.35 -9.73
C GLY A 148 -0.92 6.32 -8.53
N ASP A 149 -2.04 5.58 -8.63
CA ASP A 149 -2.96 5.38 -7.52
C ASP A 149 -2.55 4.21 -6.64
N MET A 150 -2.92 4.29 -5.36
CA MET A 150 -2.65 3.26 -4.36
C MET A 150 -3.94 2.73 -3.74
N VAL A 151 -3.94 1.45 -3.35
CA VAL A 151 -4.91 0.91 -2.41
C VAL A 151 -4.22 0.51 -1.10
N LEU A 152 -4.85 0.85 0.02
CA LEU A 152 -4.55 0.41 1.38
C LEU A 152 -5.62 -0.59 1.81
N TYR A 153 -5.23 -1.66 2.47
CA TYR A 153 -6.17 -2.63 3.05
C TYR A 153 -5.53 -3.34 4.26
N PRO A 154 -6.33 -3.93 5.17
CA PRO A 154 -5.79 -4.68 6.30
C PRO A 154 -4.94 -5.85 5.82
N ALA A 155 -3.74 -6.01 6.37
CA ALA A 155 -2.87 -7.14 6.02
C ALA A 155 -3.45 -8.51 6.46
N THR A 156 -4.48 -8.48 7.32
CA THR A 156 -5.25 -9.64 7.76
C THR A 156 -6.24 -10.16 6.72
N SER A 157 -6.55 -9.37 5.67
CA SER A 157 -7.48 -9.78 4.62
C SER A 157 -6.89 -10.91 3.77
N LEU A 158 -7.72 -11.93 3.50
CA LEU A 158 -7.41 -12.88 2.43
C LEU A 158 -7.44 -12.14 1.10
N HIS A 159 -6.43 -12.34 0.27
CA HIS A 159 -6.36 -11.67 -1.01
C HIS A 159 -5.59 -12.47 -2.06
N SER A 160 -5.82 -12.13 -3.33
CA SER A 160 -5.21 -12.76 -4.49
C SER A 160 -5.03 -11.75 -5.63
N VAL A 161 -4.18 -12.08 -6.60
CA VAL A 161 -4.07 -11.37 -7.87
C VAL A 161 -4.47 -12.34 -8.98
N THR A 162 -5.53 -12.00 -9.72
CA THR A 162 -6.02 -12.84 -10.82
C THR A 162 -4.97 -12.94 -11.95
N PRO A 163 -5.02 -13.98 -12.80
CA PRO A 163 -4.07 -14.14 -13.89
C PRO A 163 -4.03 -12.93 -14.84
N VAL A 164 -2.83 -12.43 -15.13
CA VAL A 164 -2.63 -11.44 -16.21
C VAL A 164 -2.45 -12.16 -17.53
N THR A 165 -3.47 -12.17 -18.39
CA THR A 165 -3.50 -12.94 -19.63
C THR A 165 -2.91 -12.20 -20.83
N LYS A 166 -2.99 -10.86 -20.84
CA LYS A 166 -2.33 -9.98 -21.82
C LYS A 166 -1.71 -8.78 -21.13
N GLY A 167 -0.68 -8.21 -21.75
CA GLY A 167 0.04 -7.06 -21.22
C GLY A 167 0.89 -7.39 -19.99
N ARG A 168 1.27 -6.35 -19.24
CA ARG A 168 2.08 -6.46 -18.03
C ARG A 168 1.49 -5.57 -16.95
N ARG A 169 1.21 -6.16 -15.79
CA ARG A 169 0.84 -5.42 -14.58
C ARG A 169 2.09 -5.18 -13.74
N LEU A 170 2.58 -3.95 -13.73
CA LEU A 170 3.62 -3.46 -12.84
C LEU A 170 2.99 -2.84 -11.60
N ALA A 171 3.51 -3.18 -10.42
CA ALA A 171 3.09 -2.54 -9.19
C ALA A 171 4.23 -2.51 -8.17
N SER A 172 4.14 -1.56 -7.24
CA SER A 172 4.87 -1.60 -5.98
C SER A 172 3.96 -2.09 -4.87
N PHE A 173 4.45 -2.98 -4.01
CA PHE A 173 3.70 -3.53 -2.88
C PHE A 173 4.58 -3.61 -1.63
N PHE A 174 3.99 -3.29 -0.49
CA PHE A 174 4.70 -3.24 0.79
C PHE A 174 3.72 -3.14 1.97
N TRP A 175 4.28 -3.12 3.17
CA TRP A 175 3.52 -3.12 4.42
C TRP A 175 3.91 -1.98 5.33
N LEU A 176 2.99 -1.62 6.21
CA LEU A 176 3.19 -0.58 7.20
C LEU A 176 2.77 -1.10 8.58
N GLN A 177 3.62 -0.81 9.56
CA GLN A 177 3.26 -0.78 10.96
C GLN A 177 2.71 0.60 11.26
N SER A 178 1.46 0.65 11.70
CA SER A 178 0.80 1.89 12.11
C SER A 178 1.14 2.18 13.57
N MET A 179 1.14 3.47 13.93
CA MET A 179 1.10 3.88 15.31
C MET A 179 -0.14 3.31 16.01
N VAL A 180 -1.25 3.13 15.30
CA VAL A 180 -2.51 2.57 15.83
C VAL A 180 -2.78 1.22 15.18
N SER A 181 -2.58 0.13 15.93
CA SER A 181 -2.70 -1.23 15.40
C SER A 181 -4.13 -1.60 14.96
N SER A 182 -5.14 -1.28 15.77
CA SER A 182 -6.55 -1.58 15.48
C SER A 182 -7.03 -0.81 14.26
N ASP A 183 -7.56 -1.55 13.29
CA ASP A 183 -8.12 -1.01 12.07
C ASP A 183 -9.37 -0.15 12.34
N GLU A 184 -10.19 -0.56 13.30
CA GLU A 184 -11.39 0.18 13.71
C GLU A 184 -11.02 1.53 14.33
N LYS A 185 -10.07 1.54 15.28
CA LYS A 185 -9.59 2.79 15.91
C LYS A 185 -8.96 3.74 14.90
N ARG A 186 -8.19 3.20 13.96
CA ARG A 186 -7.55 3.97 12.90
C ARG A 186 -8.59 4.55 11.93
N THR A 187 -9.63 3.78 11.59
CA THR A 187 -10.75 4.25 10.76
C THR A 187 -11.49 5.39 11.45
N LEU A 188 -11.79 5.28 12.75
CA LEU A 188 -12.42 6.36 13.52
C LEU A 188 -11.58 7.65 13.54
N LEU A 189 -10.26 7.53 13.68
CA LEU A 189 -9.36 8.69 13.63
C LEU A 189 -9.35 9.33 12.23
N PHE A 190 -9.29 8.51 11.17
CA PHE A 190 -9.32 8.97 9.80
C PHE A 190 -10.61 9.72 9.47
N ASP A 191 -11.78 9.14 9.79
CA ASP A 191 -13.09 9.77 9.56
C ASP A 191 -13.21 11.12 10.29
N MET A 192 -12.70 11.18 11.53
CA MET A 192 -12.68 12.40 12.34
C MET A 192 -11.78 13.47 11.71
N ASP A 193 -10.57 13.13 11.29
CA ASP A 193 -9.67 14.09 10.64
C ASP A 193 -10.26 14.58 9.31
N MET A 194 -10.79 13.69 8.47
CA MET A 194 -11.43 14.08 7.21
C MET A 194 -12.61 15.03 7.41
N ALA A 195 -13.43 14.80 8.45
CA ALA A 195 -14.51 15.71 8.83
C ALA A 195 -13.97 17.08 9.28
N ILE A 196 -12.91 17.12 10.10
CA ILE A 196 -12.28 18.37 10.55
C ILE A 196 -11.70 19.15 9.35
N GLN A 197 -10.98 18.50 8.44
CA GLN A 197 -10.44 19.14 7.24
C GLN A 197 -11.55 19.69 6.34
N SER A 198 -12.62 18.92 6.14
CA SER A 198 -13.78 19.34 5.36
C SER A 198 -14.48 20.57 5.96
N LEU A 199 -14.61 20.62 7.29
CA LEU A 199 -15.16 21.78 7.98
C LEU A 199 -14.28 23.03 7.82
N ARG A 200 -12.96 22.89 8.02
CA ARG A 200 -12.00 24.00 7.84
C ARG A 200 -12.00 24.60 6.44
N ALA A 201 -12.37 23.83 5.43
CA ALA A 201 -12.47 24.34 4.06
C ALA A 201 -13.76 25.14 3.80
N GLN A 202 -14.77 25.01 4.65
CA GLN A 202 -16.10 25.60 4.47
C GLN A 202 -16.38 26.80 5.38
N VAL A 203 -15.75 26.83 6.56
CA VAL A 203 -15.94 27.90 7.54
C VAL A 203 -14.60 28.45 8.00
N ASP A 204 -14.58 29.70 8.43
CA ASP A 204 -13.42 30.29 9.11
C ASP A 204 -13.07 29.48 10.37
N ASP A 205 -11.80 29.50 10.75
CA ASP A 205 -11.32 28.75 11.91
C ASP A 205 -12.08 29.18 13.17
N SER A 206 -12.51 28.19 13.96
CA SER A 206 -13.42 28.40 15.09
C SER A 206 -12.95 27.67 16.34
N PRO A 207 -13.35 28.12 17.54
CA PRO A 207 -13.02 27.43 18.79
C PRO A 207 -13.46 25.95 18.79
N GLU A 208 -14.56 25.61 18.13
CA GLU A 208 -15.08 24.25 17.99
C GLU A 208 -14.18 23.38 17.11
N ILE A 209 -13.64 23.92 16.01
CA ILE A 209 -12.67 23.22 15.17
C ILE A 209 -11.39 22.93 15.97
N VAL A 210 -10.92 23.89 16.76
CA VAL A 210 -9.78 23.70 17.66
C VAL A 210 -10.07 22.63 18.70
N GLN A 211 -11.28 22.61 19.28
CA GLN A 211 -11.70 21.60 20.23
C GLN A 211 -11.72 20.20 19.61
N LEU A 212 -12.33 20.03 18.43
CA LEU A 212 -12.35 18.76 17.71
C LEU A 212 -10.93 18.29 17.37
N THR A 213 -10.08 19.19 16.88
CA THR A 213 -8.65 18.91 16.64
C THR A 213 -7.95 18.44 17.92
N GLY A 214 -8.24 19.08 19.06
CA GLY A 214 -7.73 18.68 20.36
C GLY A 214 -8.19 17.27 20.77
N VAL A 215 -9.45 16.92 20.53
CA VAL A 215 -9.99 15.58 20.80
C VAL A 215 -9.30 14.53 19.92
N TYR A 216 -9.13 14.79 18.62
CA TYR A 216 -8.38 13.92 17.71
C TYR A 216 -6.98 13.61 18.25
N HIS A 217 -6.21 14.66 18.62
CA HIS A 217 -4.87 14.47 19.15
C HIS A 217 -4.84 13.75 20.51
N ASN A 218 -5.85 13.95 21.36
CA ASN A 218 -5.98 13.21 22.61
C ASN A 218 -6.22 11.72 22.36
N LEU A 219 -7.08 11.35 21.41
CA LEU A 219 -7.34 9.96 21.04
C LEU A 219 -6.09 9.31 20.42
N LEU A 220 -5.42 10.02 19.51
CA LEU A 220 -4.16 9.55 18.93
C LEU A 220 -3.12 9.28 20.02
N ARG A 221 -2.93 10.19 20.98
CA ARG A 221 -2.02 9.98 22.12
C ARG A 221 -2.40 8.78 23.00
N GLN A 222 -3.69 8.48 23.13
CA GLN A 222 -4.16 7.33 23.92
C GLN A 222 -3.97 6.00 23.19
N TRP A 223 -4.05 5.97 21.86
CA TRP A 223 -4.06 4.74 21.08
C TRP A 223 -2.75 4.43 20.37
N ALA A 224 -1.88 5.43 20.20
CA ALA A 224 -0.60 5.27 19.53
C ALA A 224 0.38 4.38 20.34
N GLN A 225 1.12 3.56 19.61
CA GLN A 225 2.29 2.81 20.05
C GLN A 225 3.47 3.28 19.19
N THR A 226 4.50 3.88 19.80
CA THR A 226 5.65 4.48 19.11
C THR A 226 6.95 3.81 19.51
#